data_AF-A0A7X0RD60-F1
#
_entry.id   AF-A0A7X0RD60-F1
#
_cell.length_a   1.000
_cell.length_b   1.000
_cell.length_c   1.000
_cell.angle_alpha   90.00
_cell.angle_beta   90.00
_cell.angle_gamma   90.00
#
_symmetry.space_group_name_H-M   'P 1'
#
loop_
_entity.id
_entity.type
_entity.pdbx_description
1 polymer ?
#
loop_
_entity_poly.entity_id
_entity_poly.type
_entity_poly.pdbx_seq_one_letter_code
_entity_poly.pdbx_strand_id
1 'polypeptide(L)'
;MSRISLSRLPGDRVRVVEGEAERTSALADLPAYVAGRERADSDSGTPRWVWDDTARWYPPLLAAGVRVGRCHDLRLGRQILRRAPAVDGGLLAGEESEHWDRLRPSAPSDPVLFSVDDTAEHLRADVEDARQLAAVEASAEATQLRLLLAAESAGALVAAEMTDAGVPWRSDVHERLLTDLLGPRPPRGARPQRLEALAAEIRQALDSPGLNPDSRPDLLAALRRQGLEVADTRASSLRALDHPGIAPLLRYKQLAHLFSTNGWVWIDQWVRDGRFRPSYQPAGSTTGRWSSNGGGALSFPVQVRPAAVADEGWTFVVADVAQLEPRVLAGMSGDQALARSARGTDLYQGMVDDGAVASRQDAKLGLLGAMYGATSGESGRMVAGLTRRYPAAFGLVEEAARAGERGQVVRTLLGRGSPSLGEAWDRDPDDPTPDVESLARYRRAYGRFTRNFVVQGTGAEWALCWIADLRNRLWALGGGPEDGPLDARPHLVFFLHDEVVVHTPVALADEVAAATTAAAATAGGLLFRDLSIDFPLNVSVVTSYADAGKPGAAVEP
;
A
#
# COMPACT_ATOMS: atom_id res chain seq x y z
N MET A 1 12.22 -17.46 22.03
CA MET A 1 11.84 -17.68 20.62
C MET A 1 13.13 -17.73 19.81
N SER A 2 13.37 -18.82 19.08
CA SER A 2 14.59 -18.98 18.27
C SER A 2 14.57 -18.04 17.06
N ARG A 3 15.74 -17.51 16.67
CA ARG A 3 15.96 -16.77 15.41
C ARG A 3 16.87 -17.62 14.53
N ILE A 4 16.45 -17.87 13.29
CA ILE A 4 17.19 -18.69 12.33
C ILE A 4 17.50 -17.82 11.11
N SER A 5 18.78 -17.50 10.91
CA SER A 5 19.22 -16.65 9.82
C SER A 5 19.60 -17.48 8.60
N LEU A 6 19.13 -17.06 7.42
CA LEU A 6 19.39 -17.67 6.13
C LEU A 6 20.15 -16.70 5.23
N SER A 7 21.32 -17.15 4.75
CA SER A 7 22.13 -16.42 3.76
C SER A 7 22.41 -17.31 2.56
N ARG A 8 22.25 -16.78 1.35
CA ARG A 8 22.67 -17.48 0.12
C ARG A 8 24.18 -17.52 0.04
N LEU A 9 24.71 -18.63 -0.47
CA LEU A 9 26.11 -18.85 -0.77
C LEU A 9 26.25 -19.24 -2.25
N PRO A 10 27.45 -19.07 -2.85
CA PRO A 10 27.71 -19.55 -4.20
C PRO A 10 27.41 -21.05 -4.37
N GLY A 11 26.85 -21.40 -5.55
CA GLY A 11 26.56 -22.77 -5.97
C GLY A 11 25.30 -23.36 -5.35
N ASP A 12 24.20 -22.58 -5.31
CA ASP A 12 22.89 -22.99 -4.76
C ASP A 12 22.97 -23.58 -3.34
N ARG A 13 23.78 -22.93 -2.50
CA ARG A 13 23.93 -23.29 -1.08
C ARG A 13 23.34 -22.22 -0.20
N VAL A 14 22.95 -22.64 1.01
CA VAL A 14 22.41 -21.77 2.04
C VAL A 14 23.19 -21.97 3.32
N ARG A 15 23.67 -20.87 3.89
CA ARG A 15 24.14 -20.82 5.27
C ARG A 15 22.93 -20.65 6.18
N VAL A 16 22.83 -21.52 7.19
CA VAL A 16 21.82 -21.47 8.24
C VAL A 16 22.53 -21.22 9.56
N VAL A 17 22.15 -20.16 10.28
CA VAL A 17 22.70 -19.80 11.59
C VAL A 17 21.59 -19.79 12.63
N GLU A 18 21.77 -20.49 13.75
CA GLU A 18 20.85 -20.51 14.89
C GLU A 18 21.67 -20.45 16.19
N GLY A 19 21.68 -19.28 16.85
CA GLY A 19 22.59 -19.02 17.96
C GLY A 19 24.05 -19.12 17.53
N GLU A 20 24.84 -19.96 18.19
CA GLU A 20 26.24 -20.22 17.82
C GLU A 20 26.39 -21.35 16.77
N ALA A 21 25.30 -22.05 16.44
CA ALA A 21 25.35 -23.13 15.45
C ALA A 21 25.30 -22.58 14.04
N GLU A 22 26.32 -22.87 13.24
CA GLU A 22 26.38 -22.58 11.80
C GLU A 22 26.44 -23.89 11.01
N ARG A 23 25.62 -23.97 9.95
CA ARG A 23 25.66 -25.09 9.01
C ARG A 23 25.37 -24.63 7.59
N THR A 24 25.82 -25.43 6.62
CA THR A 24 25.54 -25.22 5.21
C THR A 24 24.65 -26.35 4.68
N SER A 25 23.63 -26.00 3.89
CA SER A 25 22.77 -26.96 3.19
C SER A 25 22.61 -26.57 1.72
N ALA A 26 22.10 -27.48 0.88
CA ALA A 26 21.68 -27.10 -0.46
C ALA A 26 20.40 -26.25 -0.38
N LEU A 27 20.23 -25.32 -1.33
CA LEU A 27 19.04 -24.50 -1.44
C LEU A 27 17.78 -25.35 -1.71
N ALA A 28 17.94 -26.45 -2.46
CA ALA A 28 16.86 -27.40 -2.74
C ALA A 28 16.33 -28.12 -1.50
N ASP A 29 17.15 -28.27 -0.45
CA ASP A 29 16.74 -28.93 0.80
C ASP A 29 16.01 -27.96 1.76
N LEU A 30 16.01 -26.67 1.45
CA LEU A 30 15.49 -25.63 2.34
C LEU A 30 14.00 -25.80 2.65
N PRO A 31 13.09 -26.08 1.69
CA PRO A 31 11.67 -26.24 2.01
C PRO A 31 11.41 -27.33 3.04
N ALA A 32 12.05 -28.49 2.90
CA ALA A 32 11.92 -29.59 3.86
C ALA A 32 12.43 -29.20 5.25
N TYR A 33 13.55 -28.48 5.32
CA TYR A 33 14.08 -27.98 6.58
C TYR A 33 13.14 -26.97 7.26
N VAL A 34 12.65 -25.97 6.51
CA VAL A 34 11.74 -24.94 7.02
C VAL A 34 10.45 -25.59 7.52
N ALA A 35 9.85 -26.49 6.74
CA ALA A 35 8.65 -27.22 7.13
C ALA A 35 8.86 -28.03 8.41
N GLY A 36 10.02 -28.69 8.57
CA GLY A 36 10.36 -29.42 9.78
C GLY A 36 10.44 -28.52 11.02
N ARG A 37 11.07 -27.34 10.91
CA ARG A 37 11.19 -26.39 12.03
C ARG A 37 9.86 -25.71 12.38
N GLU A 38 9.03 -25.38 11.39
CA GLU A 38 7.68 -24.81 11.63
C GLU A 38 6.73 -25.81 12.33
N ARG A 39 6.93 -27.12 12.15
CA ARG A 39 6.15 -28.17 12.84
C ARG A 39 6.69 -28.51 14.24
N ALA A 40 8.01 -28.60 14.40
CA ALA A 40 8.64 -29.15 15.60
C ALA A 40 8.57 -28.22 16.83
N ASP A 41 8.50 -26.90 16.63
CA ASP A 41 8.60 -25.92 17.71
C ASP A 41 7.23 -25.56 18.34
N SER A 42 6.26 -26.47 18.40
CA SER A 42 4.95 -26.21 19.02
C SER A 42 5.05 -25.86 20.51
N ASP A 43 6.05 -26.40 21.22
CA ASP A 43 6.22 -26.21 22.67
C ASP A 43 7.10 -25.00 23.03
N SER A 44 8.06 -24.61 22.16
CA SER A 44 8.95 -23.45 22.34
C SER A 44 8.57 -22.22 21.51
N GLY A 45 7.51 -22.34 20.70
CA GLY A 45 7.04 -21.36 19.72
C GLY A 45 7.82 -21.43 18.41
N THR A 46 7.13 -21.27 17.27
CA THR A 46 7.72 -21.28 15.93
C THR A 46 8.90 -20.31 15.81
N PRO A 47 9.96 -20.64 15.03
CA PRO A 47 11.13 -19.79 14.91
C PRO A 47 10.80 -18.49 14.16
N ARG A 48 11.64 -17.48 14.34
CA ARG A 48 11.65 -16.30 13.48
C ARG A 48 12.73 -16.48 12.43
N TRP A 49 12.32 -16.56 11.18
CA TRP A 49 13.26 -16.62 10.07
C TRP A 49 13.84 -15.25 9.77
N VAL A 50 15.14 -15.16 9.58
CA VAL A 50 15.83 -13.89 9.33
C VAL A 50 16.54 -13.99 8.00
N TRP A 51 16.25 -13.08 7.09
CA TRP A 51 16.81 -13.11 5.73
C TRP A 51 16.88 -11.71 5.15
N ASP A 52 17.62 -11.57 4.05
CA ASP A 52 17.79 -10.31 3.33
C ASP A 52 16.47 -9.73 2.82
N ASP A 53 15.70 -10.52 2.06
CA ASP A 53 14.47 -10.04 1.41
C ASP A 53 13.43 -11.16 1.28
N THR A 54 12.24 -10.94 1.84
CA THR A 54 11.15 -11.94 1.86
C THR A 54 10.69 -12.31 0.45
N ALA A 55 10.72 -11.36 -0.49
CA ALA A 55 10.37 -11.59 -1.89
C ALA A 55 11.33 -12.60 -2.58
N ARG A 56 12.53 -12.82 -2.05
CA ARG A 56 13.50 -13.80 -2.56
C ARG A 56 13.30 -15.19 -1.95
N TRP A 57 13.07 -15.25 -0.64
CA TRP A 57 13.07 -16.53 0.08
C TRP A 57 11.71 -17.20 0.15
N TYR A 58 10.63 -16.41 0.25
CA TYR A 58 9.33 -16.98 0.57
C TYR A 58 8.59 -17.60 -0.63
N PRO A 59 8.63 -17.03 -1.85
CA PRO A 59 7.93 -17.64 -2.99
C PRO A 59 8.34 -19.09 -3.30
N PRO A 60 9.64 -19.47 -3.30
CA PRO A 60 10.02 -20.87 -3.48
C PRO A 60 9.53 -21.80 -2.36
N LEU A 61 9.38 -21.29 -1.13
CA LEU A 61 8.82 -22.04 -0.01
C LEU A 61 7.31 -22.25 -0.19
N LEU A 62 6.58 -21.20 -0.59
CA LEU A 62 5.14 -21.28 -0.90
C LEU A 62 4.87 -22.27 -2.05
N ALA A 63 5.67 -22.21 -3.12
CA ALA A 63 5.58 -23.17 -4.23
C ALA A 63 5.82 -24.63 -3.80
N ALA A 64 6.54 -24.85 -2.70
CA ALA A 64 6.74 -26.15 -2.08
C ALA A 64 5.70 -26.48 -0.99
N GLY A 65 4.67 -25.66 -0.81
CA GLY A 65 3.62 -25.83 0.19
C GLY A 65 4.03 -25.46 1.62
N VAL A 66 5.12 -24.69 1.79
CA VAL A 66 5.68 -24.34 3.09
C VAL A 66 5.34 -22.90 3.45
N ARG A 67 4.44 -22.74 4.41
CA ARG A 67 4.10 -21.44 4.99
C ARG A 67 5.02 -21.11 6.15
N VAL A 68 5.55 -19.89 6.17
CA VAL A 68 6.42 -19.38 7.25
C VAL A 68 5.61 -18.59 8.25
N GLY A 69 5.68 -18.90 9.54
CA GLY A 69 4.89 -18.20 10.55
C GLY A 69 5.32 -16.75 10.74
N ARG A 70 6.63 -16.53 10.92
CA ARG A 70 7.21 -15.23 11.29
C ARG A 70 8.58 -15.05 10.63
N CYS A 71 8.84 -13.84 10.13
CA CYS A 71 10.17 -13.48 9.66
C CYS A 71 10.67 -12.15 10.25
N HIS A 72 11.92 -11.83 9.92
CA HIS A 72 12.54 -10.51 10.01
C HIS A 72 13.17 -10.22 8.65
N ASP A 73 12.58 -9.27 7.92
CA ASP A 73 13.06 -8.84 6.61
C ASP A 73 14.13 -7.75 6.81
N LEU A 74 15.39 -8.13 6.64
CA LEU A 74 16.51 -7.24 6.95
C LEU A 74 16.58 -6.04 6.02
N ARG A 75 16.20 -6.18 4.74
CA ARG A 75 16.15 -5.07 3.78
C ARG A 75 15.13 -4.03 4.21
N LEU A 76 13.91 -4.45 4.54
CA LEU A 76 12.87 -3.52 5.04
C LEU A 76 13.29 -2.91 6.38
N GLY A 77 13.84 -3.71 7.29
CA GLY A 77 14.33 -3.25 8.57
C GLY A 77 15.43 -2.19 8.45
N ARG A 78 16.39 -2.42 7.54
CA ARG A 78 17.47 -1.48 7.21
C ARG A 78 16.94 -0.13 6.77
N GLN A 79 15.99 -0.13 5.84
CA GLN A 79 15.40 1.10 5.30
C GLN A 79 14.68 1.94 6.36
N ILE A 80 14.03 1.27 7.31
CA ILE A 80 13.34 1.93 8.43
C ILE A 80 14.35 2.49 9.43
N LEU A 81 15.28 1.65 9.90
CA LEU A 81 16.20 2.01 10.98
C LEU A 81 17.16 3.13 10.58
N ARG A 82 17.59 3.19 9.31
CA ARG A 82 18.44 4.29 8.81
C ARG A 82 17.78 5.65 8.85
N ARG A 83 16.45 5.70 8.73
CA ARG A 83 15.68 6.95 8.74
C ARG A 83 15.07 7.26 10.09
N ALA A 84 14.96 6.27 10.98
CA ALA A 84 14.37 6.43 12.30
C ALA A 84 15.18 7.43 13.14
N PRO A 85 14.61 8.61 13.53
CA PRO A 85 15.36 9.63 14.26
C PRO A 85 15.84 9.18 15.64
N ALA A 86 15.21 8.15 16.21
CA ALA A 86 15.54 7.58 17.51
C ALA A 86 16.64 6.51 17.45
N VAL A 87 17.22 6.25 16.28
CA VAL A 87 18.26 5.24 16.06
C VAL A 87 19.59 5.92 15.77
N ASP A 88 20.65 5.48 16.45
CA ASP A 88 22.01 5.88 16.10
C ASP A 88 22.47 5.12 14.85
N GLY A 89 22.56 5.84 13.73
CA GLY A 89 23.01 5.28 12.45
C GLY A 89 24.43 4.69 12.49
N GLY A 90 25.27 5.10 13.45
CA GLY A 90 26.60 4.52 13.66
C GLY A 90 26.56 3.04 14.02
N LEU A 91 25.49 2.58 14.69
CA LEU A 91 25.30 1.16 15.07
C LEU A 91 24.93 0.28 13.87
N LEU A 92 24.49 0.88 12.77
CA LEU A 92 24.17 0.19 11.52
C LEU A 92 25.39 0.08 10.59
N ALA A 93 26.52 0.70 10.94
CA ALA A 93 27.73 0.67 10.14
C ALA A 93 28.46 -0.69 10.24
N GLY A 94 29.10 -1.08 9.14
CA GLY A 94 29.82 -2.34 9.00
C GLY A 94 30.27 -2.58 7.57
N GLU A 95 31.01 -3.68 7.37
CA GLU A 95 31.65 -4.01 6.08
C GLU A 95 30.65 -4.10 4.91
N GLU A 96 29.47 -4.66 5.15
CA GLU A 96 28.44 -4.86 4.12
C GLU A 96 27.41 -3.71 4.06
N SER A 97 27.56 -2.65 4.85
CA SER A 97 26.52 -1.62 5.00
C SER A 97 26.13 -0.94 3.70
N GLU A 98 27.08 -0.62 2.82
CA GLU A 98 26.77 -0.01 1.53
C GLU A 98 25.92 -0.93 0.63
N HIS A 99 26.14 -2.25 0.70
CA HIS A 99 25.36 -3.23 -0.05
C HIS A 99 23.93 -3.31 0.49
N TRP A 100 23.77 -3.39 1.82
CA TRP A 100 22.46 -3.33 2.48
C TRP A 100 21.69 -2.03 2.18
N ASP A 101 22.41 -0.92 2.07
CA ASP A 101 21.84 0.39 1.79
C ASP A 101 21.33 0.54 0.35
N ARG A 102 21.95 -0.19 -0.59
CA ARG A 102 21.57 -0.21 -2.01
C ARG A 102 20.61 -1.35 -2.35
N LEU A 103 20.47 -2.36 -1.48
CA LEU A 103 19.61 -3.52 -1.72
C LEU A 103 18.18 -3.09 -2.08
N ARG A 104 17.71 -3.57 -3.23
CA ARG A 104 16.37 -3.31 -3.77
C ARG A 104 15.49 -4.54 -3.58
N PRO A 105 14.14 -4.38 -3.57
CA PRO A 105 13.25 -5.52 -3.59
C PRO A 105 13.60 -6.44 -4.76
N SER A 106 13.69 -7.74 -4.48
CA SER A 106 13.94 -8.75 -5.50
C SER A 106 12.72 -8.80 -6.41
N ALA A 107 12.92 -8.54 -7.70
CA ALA A 107 11.88 -8.78 -8.69
C ALA A 107 11.88 -10.29 -9.05
N PRO A 108 10.72 -10.91 -9.24
CA PRO A 108 10.66 -12.17 -9.95
C PRO A 108 11.02 -11.89 -11.42
N SER A 109 12.31 -11.87 -11.74
CA SER A 109 12.78 -11.81 -13.11
C SER A 109 12.91 -13.21 -13.67
N ASP A 110 12.49 -13.41 -14.92
CA ASP A 110 13.10 -14.43 -15.76
C ASP A 110 14.63 -14.30 -15.69
N PRO A 111 15.41 -15.39 -15.76
CA PRO A 111 16.86 -15.36 -15.59
C PRO A 111 17.50 -14.44 -16.64
N VAL A 112 17.74 -13.18 -16.27
CA VAL A 112 18.40 -12.22 -17.15
C VAL A 112 19.89 -12.55 -17.10
N LEU A 113 20.49 -12.70 -18.28
CA LEU A 113 21.81 -13.29 -18.51
C LEU A 113 23.00 -12.50 -17.91
N PHE A 114 22.77 -11.40 -17.19
CA PHE A 114 23.82 -10.58 -16.57
C PHE A 114 23.28 -9.80 -15.35
N SER A 115 23.41 -10.34 -14.13
CA SER A 115 23.30 -9.55 -12.89
C SER A 115 24.69 -9.05 -12.50
N VAL A 116 24.90 -7.74 -12.53
CA VAL A 116 26.22 -7.09 -12.32
C VAL A 116 26.54 -6.88 -10.83
N ASP A 117 25.89 -7.62 -9.92
CA ASP A 117 26.11 -7.44 -8.47
C ASP A 117 26.02 -8.78 -7.70
N ASP A 118 26.93 -9.72 -8.01
CA ASP A 118 27.06 -11.03 -7.33
C ASP A 118 27.29 -10.91 -5.81
N THR A 119 27.81 -9.78 -5.31
CA THR A 119 28.11 -9.58 -3.88
C THR A 119 26.85 -9.27 -3.06
N ALA A 120 25.84 -8.62 -3.65
CA ALA A 120 24.57 -8.34 -2.97
C ALA A 120 23.73 -9.62 -2.76
N GLU A 121 24.03 -10.69 -3.50
CA GLU A 121 23.34 -11.99 -3.37
C GLU A 121 23.84 -12.85 -2.20
N HIS A 122 24.97 -12.49 -1.59
CA HIS A 122 25.65 -13.33 -0.60
C HIS A 122 25.82 -12.66 0.78
N LEU A 123 24.96 -11.69 1.08
CA LEU A 123 25.00 -10.92 2.32
C LEU A 123 24.78 -11.78 3.57
N ARG A 124 25.50 -11.46 4.65
CA ARG A 124 25.36 -12.12 5.97
C ARG A 124 24.14 -11.63 6.73
N ALA A 125 23.07 -12.41 6.70
CA ALA A 125 21.83 -12.10 7.40
C ALA A 125 22.00 -12.08 8.92
N ASP A 126 22.78 -13.02 9.47
CA ASP A 126 23.07 -13.10 10.90
C ASP A 126 23.83 -11.87 11.44
N VAL A 127 24.78 -11.35 10.65
CA VAL A 127 25.58 -10.19 11.03
C VAL A 127 24.75 -8.91 10.98
N GLU A 128 23.96 -8.72 9.93
CA GLU A 128 23.07 -7.56 9.83
C GLU A 128 21.95 -7.61 10.87
N ASP A 129 21.42 -8.80 11.17
CA ASP A 129 20.42 -8.97 12.24
C ASP A 129 20.95 -8.49 13.59
N ALA A 130 22.17 -8.89 13.94
CA ALA A 130 22.81 -8.46 15.19
C ALA A 130 22.96 -6.93 15.25
N ARG A 131 23.31 -6.26 14.15
CA ARG A 131 23.37 -4.78 14.07
C ARG A 131 22.01 -4.14 14.27
N GLN A 132 20.99 -4.63 13.56
CA GLN A 132 19.63 -4.08 13.68
C GLN A 132 19.07 -4.27 15.10
N LEU A 133 19.31 -5.42 15.72
CA LEU A 133 18.91 -5.67 17.11
C LEU A 133 19.62 -4.73 18.08
N ALA A 134 20.94 -4.54 17.96
CA ALA A 134 21.71 -3.62 18.79
C ALA A 134 21.24 -2.16 18.62
N ALA A 135 20.99 -1.73 17.38
CA ALA A 135 20.49 -0.40 17.07
C ALA A 135 19.11 -0.12 17.69
N VAL A 136 18.22 -1.12 17.66
CA VAL A 136 16.90 -1.05 18.29
C VAL A 136 16.99 -1.06 19.81
N GLU A 137 17.84 -1.91 20.39
CA GLU A 137 18.02 -2.00 21.84
C GLU A 137 18.59 -0.73 22.45
N ALA A 138 19.50 -0.05 21.74
CA ALA A 138 20.05 1.23 22.17
C ALA A 138 19.05 2.41 22.05
N SER A 139 17.93 2.23 21.34
CA SER A 139 16.94 3.28 21.13
C SER A 139 16.02 3.46 22.32
N ALA A 140 15.72 4.72 22.67
CA ALA A 140 14.67 5.04 23.65
C ALA A 140 13.25 4.60 23.19
N GLU A 141 13.09 4.29 21.90
CA GLU A 141 11.82 3.86 21.28
C GLU A 141 11.84 2.38 20.87
N ALA A 142 12.65 1.56 21.55
CA ALA A 142 12.87 0.16 21.23
C ALA A 142 11.56 -0.65 21.06
N THR A 143 10.56 -0.43 21.91
CA THR A 143 9.29 -1.17 21.85
C THR A 143 8.50 -0.84 20.57
N GLN A 144 8.43 0.44 20.21
CA GLN A 144 7.77 0.93 19.00
C GLN A 144 8.46 0.41 17.74
N LEU A 145 9.78 0.53 17.70
CA LEU A 145 10.58 0.06 16.56
C LEU A 145 10.48 -1.46 16.38
N ARG A 146 10.49 -2.25 17.47
CA ARG A 146 10.27 -3.71 17.37
C ARG A 146 8.92 -4.05 16.78
N LEU A 147 7.85 -3.33 17.16
CA LEU A 147 6.53 -3.53 16.59
C LEU A 147 6.51 -3.15 15.10
N LEU A 148 7.11 -2.02 14.73
CA LEU A 148 7.21 -1.57 13.34
C LEU A 148 7.92 -2.60 12.45
N LEU A 149 9.08 -3.08 12.88
CA LEU A 149 9.88 -4.07 12.15
C LEU A 149 9.13 -5.40 12.01
N ALA A 150 8.45 -5.84 13.07
CA ALA A 150 7.64 -7.05 13.03
C ALA A 150 6.43 -6.91 12.09
N ALA A 151 5.76 -5.75 12.11
CA ALA A 151 4.61 -5.46 11.26
C ALA A 151 5.00 -5.37 9.78
N GLU A 152 6.13 -4.73 9.46
CA GLU A 152 6.65 -4.67 8.07
C GLU A 152 7.10 -6.04 7.57
N SER A 153 7.82 -6.81 8.40
CA SER A 153 8.21 -8.18 8.04
C SER A 153 6.99 -9.09 7.80
N ALA A 154 5.96 -8.97 8.65
CA ALA A 154 4.71 -9.68 8.43
C ALA A 154 3.98 -9.21 7.18
N GLY A 155 4.00 -7.90 6.88
CA GLY A 155 3.49 -7.35 5.64
C GLY A 155 4.17 -7.95 4.41
N ALA A 156 5.48 -8.17 4.46
CA ALA A 156 6.21 -8.83 3.39
C ALA A 156 5.78 -10.29 3.17
N LEU A 157 5.50 -11.04 4.25
CA LEU A 157 4.91 -12.37 4.14
C LEU A 157 3.52 -12.32 3.49
N VAL A 158 2.65 -11.38 3.92
CA VAL A 158 1.31 -11.20 3.34
C VAL A 158 1.39 -10.87 1.84
N ALA A 159 2.31 -10.00 1.42
CA ALA A 159 2.51 -9.63 0.02
C ALA A 159 2.86 -10.85 -0.85
N ALA A 160 3.80 -11.67 -0.39
CA ALA A 160 4.19 -12.90 -1.08
C ALA A 160 3.03 -13.92 -1.12
N GLU A 161 2.29 -14.09 -0.02
CA GLU A 161 1.11 -14.97 0.04
C GLU A 161 0.00 -14.54 -0.92
N MET A 162 -0.32 -13.25 -0.99
CA MET A 162 -1.32 -12.75 -1.95
C MET A 162 -0.88 -12.92 -3.41
N THR A 163 0.43 -12.79 -3.68
CA THR A 163 0.99 -13.02 -5.02
C THR A 163 0.88 -14.50 -5.42
N ASP A 164 1.14 -15.39 -4.46
CA ASP A 164 1.10 -16.84 -4.62
C ASP A 164 -0.32 -17.41 -4.71
N ALA A 165 -1.27 -16.90 -3.93
CA ALA A 165 -2.67 -17.26 -4.07
C ALA A 165 -3.30 -16.65 -5.33
N GLY A 166 -3.07 -15.34 -5.54
CA GLY A 166 -3.70 -14.54 -6.57
C GLY A 166 -5.19 -14.29 -6.31
N VAL A 167 -5.74 -13.26 -6.94
CA VAL A 167 -7.17 -12.94 -6.91
C VAL A 167 -7.87 -13.82 -7.94
N PRO A 168 -8.92 -14.59 -7.58
CA PRO A 168 -9.78 -15.27 -8.54
C PRO A 168 -10.29 -14.31 -9.63
N TRP A 169 -9.98 -14.62 -10.90
CA TRP A 169 -10.20 -13.72 -12.03
C TRP A 169 -10.67 -14.46 -13.29
N ARG A 170 -11.82 -14.03 -13.80
CA ARG A 170 -12.48 -14.57 -14.99
C ARG A 170 -12.08 -13.78 -16.24
N SER A 171 -11.06 -14.28 -16.96
CA SER A 171 -10.60 -13.67 -18.21
C SER A 171 -11.72 -13.57 -19.25
N ASP A 172 -12.60 -14.56 -19.34
CA ASP A 172 -13.73 -14.56 -20.27
C ASP A 172 -14.71 -13.41 -19.98
N VAL A 173 -14.97 -13.10 -18.71
CA VAL A 173 -15.79 -11.95 -18.29
C VAL A 173 -15.07 -10.65 -18.66
N HIS A 174 -13.78 -10.55 -18.34
CA HIS A 174 -12.98 -9.36 -18.63
C HIS A 174 -12.94 -9.05 -20.14
N GLU A 175 -12.67 -10.06 -20.97
CA GLU A 175 -12.61 -9.89 -22.43
C GLU A 175 -13.95 -9.49 -23.03
N ARG A 176 -15.08 -10.02 -22.51
CA ARG A 176 -16.42 -9.58 -22.91
C ARG A 176 -16.65 -8.10 -22.56
N LEU A 177 -16.33 -7.68 -21.34
CA LEU A 177 -16.45 -6.29 -20.90
C LEU A 177 -15.62 -5.34 -21.78
N LEU A 178 -14.38 -5.73 -22.12
CA LEU A 178 -13.55 -4.95 -23.04
C LEU A 178 -14.16 -4.90 -24.44
N THR A 179 -14.66 -6.02 -24.95
CA THR A 179 -15.30 -6.08 -26.27
C THR A 179 -16.54 -5.19 -26.32
N ASP A 180 -17.35 -5.21 -25.27
CA ASP A 180 -18.57 -4.42 -25.13
C ASP A 180 -18.29 -2.93 -24.97
N LEU A 181 -17.10 -2.52 -24.51
CA LEU A 181 -16.75 -1.11 -24.31
C LEU A 181 -15.89 -0.53 -25.43
N LEU A 182 -15.01 -1.34 -26.02
CA LEU A 182 -13.96 -0.91 -26.97
C LEU A 182 -14.16 -1.47 -28.39
N GLY A 183 -15.03 -2.47 -28.56
CA GLY A 183 -15.15 -3.27 -29.78
C GLY A 183 -14.22 -4.49 -29.76
N PRO A 184 -14.19 -5.30 -30.84
CA PRO A 184 -13.35 -6.49 -30.93
C PRO A 184 -11.88 -6.19 -30.60
N ARG A 185 -11.18 -7.18 -30.03
CA ARG A 185 -9.75 -7.07 -29.69
C ARG A 185 -8.97 -6.60 -30.92
N PRO A 186 -8.31 -5.42 -30.87
CA PRO A 186 -7.61 -4.90 -32.02
C PRO A 186 -6.33 -5.70 -32.30
N PRO A 187 -5.80 -5.66 -33.54
CA PRO A 187 -4.44 -6.08 -33.84
C PRO A 187 -3.42 -5.36 -32.95
N ARG A 188 -2.25 -5.98 -32.71
CA ARG A 188 -1.19 -5.36 -31.90
C ARG A 188 -0.81 -3.99 -32.45
N GLY A 189 -0.78 -2.99 -31.57
CA GLY A 189 -0.44 -1.60 -31.91
C GLY A 189 -1.57 -0.79 -32.54
N ALA A 190 -2.72 -1.39 -32.85
CA ALA A 190 -3.87 -0.67 -33.40
C ALA A 190 -4.79 -0.12 -32.30
N ARG A 191 -5.45 1.01 -32.60
CA ARG A 191 -6.49 1.59 -31.73
C ARG A 191 -7.78 0.75 -31.84
N PRO A 192 -8.47 0.46 -30.72
CA PRO A 192 -9.79 -0.18 -30.74
C PRO A 192 -10.81 0.59 -31.58
N GLN A 193 -11.74 -0.15 -32.22
CA GLN A 193 -12.73 0.40 -33.14
C GLN A 193 -13.53 1.57 -32.54
N ARG A 194 -14.01 1.42 -31.30
CA ARG A 194 -14.82 2.48 -30.65
C ARG A 194 -14.01 3.70 -30.25
N LEU A 195 -12.72 3.52 -29.94
CA LEU A 195 -11.83 4.65 -29.72
C LEU A 195 -11.54 5.38 -31.03
N GLU A 196 -11.41 4.68 -32.16
CA GLU A 196 -11.26 5.34 -33.46
C GLU A 196 -12.52 6.11 -33.87
N ALA A 197 -13.71 5.56 -33.62
CA ALA A 197 -14.98 6.27 -33.84
C ALA A 197 -15.06 7.57 -33.01
N LEU A 198 -14.75 7.50 -31.71
CA LEU A 198 -14.70 8.68 -30.85
C LEU A 198 -13.62 9.67 -31.31
N ALA A 199 -12.45 9.21 -31.76
CA ALA A 199 -11.43 10.08 -32.32
C ALA A 199 -11.94 10.84 -33.55
N ALA A 200 -12.70 10.18 -34.43
CA ALA A 200 -13.33 10.83 -35.58
C ALA A 200 -14.36 11.89 -35.15
N GLU A 201 -15.21 11.59 -34.17
CA GLU A 201 -16.16 12.55 -33.60
C GLU A 201 -15.45 13.79 -33.01
N ILE A 202 -14.37 13.58 -32.26
CA ILE A 202 -13.57 14.67 -31.68
C ILE A 202 -12.92 15.52 -32.78
N ARG A 203 -12.34 14.88 -33.80
CA ARG A 203 -11.73 15.56 -34.96
C ARG A 203 -12.76 16.42 -35.69
N GLN A 204 -13.97 15.89 -35.90
CA GLN A 204 -15.05 16.63 -36.54
C GLN A 204 -15.53 17.80 -35.68
N ALA A 205 -15.77 17.56 -34.39
CA ALA A 205 -16.27 18.59 -33.47
C ALA A 205 -15.27 19.74 -33.26
N LEU A 206 -13.96 19.46 -33.27
CA LEU A 206 -12.90 20.46 -33.12
C LEU A 206 -12.39 21.01 -34.46
N ASP A 207 -13.03 20.67 -35.58
CA ASP A 207 -12.59 21.01 -36.94
C ASP A 207 -11.09 20.77 -37.16
N SER A 208 -10.62 19.59 -36.75
CA SER A 208 -9.21 19.22 -36.76
C SER A 208 -9.00 17.79 -37.25
N PRO A 209 -9.00 17.56 -38.58
CA PRO A 209 -8.95 16.22 -39.17
C PRO A 209 -7.72 15.38 -38.80
N GLY A 210 -6.58 16.03 -38.56
CA GLY A 210 -5.32 15.39 -38.20
C GLY A 210 -5.09 15.17 -36.70
N LEU A 211 -6.01 15.61 -35.84
CA LEU A 211 -5.82 15.56 -34.38
C LEU A 211 -5.59 14.12 -33.90
N ASN A 212 -4.55 13.92 -33.11
CA ASN A 212 -4.34 12.75 -32.28
C ASN A 212 -4.78 13.03 -30.83
N PRO A 213 -5.93 12.49 -30.37
CA PRO A 213 -6.42 12.75 -29.01
C PRO A 213 -5.52 12.21 -27.88
N ASP A 214 -4.60 11.27 -28.20
CA ASP A 214 -3.63 10.74 -27.24
C ASP A 214 -2.46 11.70 -27.00
N SER A 215 -2.23 12.65 -27.92
CA SER A 215 -1.15 13.63 -27.83
C SER A 215 -1.62 14.87 -27.07
N ARG A 216 -1.14 15.05 -25.83
CA ARG A 216 -1.45 16.25 -25.03
C ARG A 216 -1.13 17.57 -25.75
N PRO A 217 0.05 17.75 -26.38
CA PRO A 217 0.35 18.98 -27.12
C PRO A 217 -0.62 19.24 -28.26
N ASP A 218 -0.96 18.20 -29.03
CA ASP A 218 -1.85 18.31 -30.19
C ASP A 218 -3.29 18.66 -29.75
N LEU A 219 -3.77 18.00 -28.68
CA LEU A 219 -5.07 18.27 -28.09
C LEU A 219 -5.18 19.70 -27.55
N LEU A 220 -4.17 20.19 -26.83
CA LEU A 220 -4.16 21.58 -26.35
C LEU A 220 -4.14 22.58 -27.50
N ALA A 221 -3.39 22.29 -28.57
CA ALA A 221 -3.37 23.14 -29.76
C ALA A 221 -4.73 23.16 -30.47
N ALA A 222 -5.41 22.02 -30.59
CA ALA A 222 -6.74 21.92 -31.18
C ALA A 222 -7.81 22.67 -30.36
N LEU A 223 -7.79 22.53 -29.04
CA LEU A 223 -8.70 23.26 -28.14
C LEU A 223 -8.50 24.77 -28.26
N ARG A 224 -7.24 25.26 -28.24
CA ARG A 224 -6.95 26.69 -28.40
C ARG A 224 -7.40 27.25 -29.75
N ARG A 225 -7.29 26.49 -30.84
CA ARG A 225 -7.81 26.90 -32.16
C ARG A 225 -9.32 27.13 -32.16
N GLN A 226 -10.05 26.40 -31.33
CA GLN A 226 -11.49 26.58 -31.10
C GLN A 226 -11.80 27.66 -30.05
N GLY A 227 -10.81 28.44 -29.61
CA GLY A 227 -10.97 29.46 -28.58
C GLY A 227 -11.17 28.90 -27.16
N LEU A 228 -10.90 27.61 -26.94
CA LEU A 228 -11.05 26.95 -25.65
C LEU A 228 -9.72 27.00 -24.88
N GLU A 229 -9.59 27.98 -23.99
CA GLU A 229 -8.39 28.18 -23.18
C GLU A 229 -8.37 27.27 -21.95
N VAL A 230 -7.42 26.33 -21.91
CA VAL A 230 -7.15 25.46 -20.76
C VAL A 230 -5.66 25.26 -20.51
N ALA A 231 -5.28 25.19 -19.24
CA ALA A 231 -3.89 24.94 -18.82
C ALA A 231 -3.51 23.44 -18.90
N ASP A 232 -4.50 22.54 -18.83
CA ASP A 232 -4.31 21.10 -18.83
C ASP A 232 -5.47 20.36 -19.50
N THR A 233 -5.32 19.04 -19.65
CA THR A 233 -6.33 18.15 -20.25
C THR A 233 -6.96 17.22 -19.20
N ARG A 234 -7.01 17.66 -17.94
CA ARG A 234 -7.67 16.92 -16.85
C ARG A 234 -9.18 16.98 -17.03
N ALA A 235 -9.88 15.94 -16.59
CA ALA A 235 -11.32 15.86 -16.75
C ALA A 235 -12.07 17.04 -16.10
N SER A 236 -11.61 17.54 -14.95
CA SER A 236 -12.20 18.72 -14.28
C SER A 236 -12.11 19.99 -15.13
N SER A 237 -10.93 20.25 -15.72
CA SER A 237 -10.69 21.42 -16.56
C SER A 237 -11.49 21.33 -17.85
N LEU A 238 -11.52 20.15 -18.46
CA LEU A 238 -12.27 19.91 -19.70
C LEU A 238 -13.79 20.02 -19.49
N ARG A 239 -14.33 19.52 -18.36
CA ARG A 239 -15.78 19.61 -18.04
C ARG A 239 -16.28 21.04 -17.88
N ALA A 240 -15.41 21.99 -17.57
CA ALA A 240 -15.79 23.40 -17.45
C ALA A 240 -16.01 24.07 -18.82
N LEU A 241 -15.64 23.42 -19.91
CA LEU A 241 -15.80 23.93 -21.27
C LEU A 241 -17.16 23.53 -21.83
N ASP A 242 -17.87 24.51 -22.37
CA ASP A 242 -19.13 24.29 -23.09
C ASP A 242 -18.85 24.12 -24.59
N HIS A 243 -18.59 22.89 -25.02
CA HIS A 243 -18.31 22.57 -26.42
C HIS A 243 -18.67 21.11 -26.76
N PRO A 244 -19.30 20.83 -27.92
CA PRO A 244 -19.82 19.50 -28.27
C PRO A 244 -18.75 18.40 -28.33
N GLY A 245 -17.51 18.74 -28.67
CA GLY A 245 -16.39 17.80 -28.71
C GLY A 245 -15.87 17.35 -27.33
N ILE A 246 -16.30 17.97 -26.23
CA ILE A 246 -15.77 17.70 -24.89
C ILE A 246 -16.30 16.39 -24.31
N ALA A 247 -17.60 16.11 -24.46
CA ALA A 247 -18.17 14.85 -23.97
C ALA A 247 -17.56 13.61 -24.65
N PRO A 248 -17.43 13.57 -26.00
CA PRO A 248 -16.69 12.51 -26.70
C PRO A 248 -15.23 12.42 -26.25
N LEU A 249 -14.55 13.55 -26.03
CA LEU A 249 -13.16 13.57 -25.55
C LEU A 249 -13.00 12.97 -24.16
N LEU A 250 -13.90 13.28 -23.23
CA LEU A 250 -13.89 12.70 -21.88
C LEU A 250 -14.13 11.19 -21.95
N ARG A 251 -15.07 10.74 -22.78
CA ARG A 251 -15.34 9.31 -23.01
C ARG A 251 -14.14 8.60 -23.64
N TYR A 252 -13.51 9.22 -24.65
CA TYR A 252 -12.29 8.73 -25.28
C TYR A 252 -11.18 8.55 -24.24
N LYS A 253 -10.90 9.57 -23.42
CA LYS A 253 -9.84 9.50 -22.40
C LYS A 253 -10.12 8.40 -21.37
N GLN A 254 -11.38 8.22 -20.95
CA GLN A 254 -11.77 7.15 -20.03
C GLN A 254 -11.49 5.76 -20.64
N LEU A 255 -11.94 5.53 -21.88
CA LEU A 255 -11.77 4.26 -22.57
C LEU A 255 -10.31 3.99 -22.98
N ALA A 256 -9.56 5.02 -23.37
CA ALA A 256 -8.14 4.92 -23.69
C ALA A 256 -7.30 4.61 -22.44
N HIS A 257 -7.69 5.16 -21.29
CA HIS A 257 -7.09 4.77 -20.02
C HIS A 257 -7.39 3.31 -19.70
N LEU A 258 -8.66 2.88 -19.75
CA LEU A 258 -9.04 1.48 -19.54
C LEU A 258 -8.26 0.53 -20.47
N PHE A 259 -8.17 0.85 -21.76
CA PHE A 259 -7.45 0.04 -22.75
C PHE A 259 -5.95 -0.06 -22.43
N SER A 260 -5.33 1.03 -21.99
CA SER A 260 -3.89 1.06 -21.69
C SER A 260 -3.55 0.42 -20.35
N THR A 261 -4.41 0.51 -19.33
CA THR A 261 -4.11 0.01 -17.97
C THR A 261 -4.66 -1.39 -17.71
N ASN A 262 -5.82 -1.74 -18.26
CA ASN A 262 -6.52 -2.99 -17.99
C ASN A 262 -7.11 -3.62 -19.26
N GLY A 263 -6.56 -3.30 -20.44
CA GLY A 263 -6.96 -3.92 -21.70
C GLY A 263 -6.45 -5.36 -21.85
N TRP A 264 -6.55 -5.92 -23.06
CA TRP A 264 -6.15 -7.30 -23.31
C TRP A 264 -4.67 -7.61 -23.01
N VAL A 265 -3.75 -6.67 -23.24
CA VAL A 265 -2.33 -6.85 -22.89
C VAL A 265 -2.16 -7.06 -21.39
N TRP A 266 -2.97 -6.38 -20.58
CA TRP A 266 -2.96 -6.56 -19.13
C TRP A 266 -3.44 -7.97 -18.77
N ILE A 267 -4.50 -8.48 -19.41
CA ILE A 267 -4.99 -9.85 -19.19
C ILE A 267 -3.88 -10.85 -19.47
N ASP A 268 -3.26 -10.75 -20.66
CA ASP A 268 -2.19 -11.66 -21.08
C ASP A 268 -0.99 -11.65 -20.12
N GLN A 269 -0.68 -10.50 -19.51
CA GLN A 269 0.49 -10.33 -18.66
C GLN A 269 0.23 -10.71 -17.19
N TRP A 270 -0.95 -10.40 -16.67
CA TRP A 270 -1.20 -10.44 -15.22
C TRP A 270 -2.18 -11.52 -14.78
N VAL A 271 -2.89 -12.15 -15.71
CA VAL A 271 -3.84 -13.22 -15.42
C VAL A 271 -3.30 -14.54 -15.95
N ARG A 272 -3.09 -15.49 -15.04
CA ARG A 272 -2.70 -16.87 -15.36
C ARG A 272 -3.44 -17.84 -14.47
N ASP A 273 -3.81 -19.00 -15.02
CA ASP A 273 -4.50 -20.07 -14.28
C ASP A 273 -5.78 -19.59 -13.55
N GLY A 274 -6.54 -18.68 -14.16
CA GLY A 274 -7.76 -18.10 -13.56
C GLY A 274 -7.50 -17.17 -12.36
N ARG A 275 -6.26 -16.68 -12.21
CA ARG A 275 -5.84 -15.79 -11.13
C ARG A 275 -5.18 -14.54 -11.67
N PHE A 276 -5.63 -13.38 -11.21
CA PHE A 276 -4.84 -12.15 -11.29
C PHE A 276 -3.79 -12.18 -10.17
N ARG A 277 -2.50 -12.07 -10.51
CA ARG A 277 -1.40 -12.20 -9.54
C ARG A 277 -0.67 -10.87 -9.37
N PRO A 278 -1.15 -9.99 -8.46
CA PRO A 278 -0.53 -8.70 -8.22
C PRO A 278 0.89 -8.87 -7.65
N SER A 279 1.82 -7.99 -8.04
CA SER A 279 3.11 -7.84 -7.37
C SER A 279 3.09 -6.62 -6.46
N TYR A 280 3.08 -6.86 -5.14
CA TYR A 280 3.12 -5.83 -4.12
C TYR A 280 4.55 -5.53 -3.68
N GLN A 281 4.78 -4.26 -3.36
CA GLN A 281 6.00 -3.77 -2.73
C GLN A 281 5.67 -3.21 -1.35
N PRO A 282 5.81 -4.02 -0.29
CA PRO A 282 5.81 -3.53 1.07
C PRO A 282 6.81 -2.38 1.24
N ALA A 283 6.43 -1.39 2.05
CA ALA A 283 7.17 -0.14 2.22
C ALA A 283 7.56 0.60 0.92
N GLY A 284 6.77 0.42 -0.15
CA GLY A 284 7.07 0.99 -1.47
C GLY A 284 6.95 2.52 -1.56
N SER A 285 6.25 3.17 -0.63
CA SER A 285 6.20 4.62 -0.49
C SER A 285 7.06 5.10 0.69
N THR A 286 7.38 6.40 0.69
CA THR A 286 8.08 7.04 1.81
C THR A 286 7.30 6.95 3.13
N THR A 287 5.96 6.96 3.08
CA THR A 287 5.10 6.81 4.25
C THR A 287 5.00 5.37 4.76
N GLY A 288 5.56 4.39 4.05
CA GLY A 288 5.41 2.97 4.36
C GLY A 288 4.14 2.33 3.77
N ARG A 289 3.36 3.10 3.00
CA ARG A 289 2.30 2.51 2.18
C ARG A 289 2.91 1.58 1.14
N TRP A 290 2.18 0.51 0.84
CA TRP A 290 2.59 -0.41 -0.20
C TRP A 290 2.51 0.25 -1.58
N SER A 291 3.37 -0.16 -2.49
CA SER A 291 3.21 0.15 -3.91
C SER A 291 3.07 -1.14 -4.71
N SER A 292 2.96 -1.05 -6.03
CA SER A 292 2.88 -2.22 -6.91
C SER A 292 3.74 -2.03 -8.15
N ASN A 293 4.44 -3.09 -8.56
CA ASN A 293 5.18 -3.10 -9.82
C ASN A 293 4.27 -3.61 -10.94
N GLY A 294 3.39 -2.75 -11.43
CA GLY A 294 2.47 -3.07 -12.53
C GLY A 294 1.19 -3.78 -12.09
N GLY A 295 0.40 -4.20 -13.08
CA GLY A 295 -0.82 -5.00 -12.86
C GLY A 295 -2.00 -4.27 -12.23
N GLY A 296 -1.87 -3.00 -11.83
CA GLY A 296 -2.98 -2.28 -11.20
C GLY A 296 -3.37 -2.85 -9.83
N ALA A 297 -2.43 -3.46 -9.11
CA ALA A 297 -2.67 -4.07 -7.79
C ALA A 297 -3.17 -3.11 -6.70
N LEU A 298 -3.17 -1.80 -6.98
CA LEU A 298 -3.62 -0.74 -6.08
C LEU A 298 -4.99 -0.14 -6.47
N SER A 299 -5.64 -0.62 -7.52
CA SER A 299 -7.08 -0.39 -7.76
C SER A 299 -7.58 -1.19 -8.97
N PHE A 300 -8.79 -1.75 -8.86
CA PHE A 300 -9.53 -2.25 -10.01
C PHE A 300 -10.47 -1.17 -10.55
N PRO A 301 -10.34 -0.76 -11.84
CA PRO A 301 -11.34 0.08 -12.47
C PRO A 301 -12.71 -0.56 -12.37
N VAL A 302 -13.74 0.24 -12.05
CA VAL A 302 -15.12 -0.23 -11.85
C VAL A 302 -15.61 -1.09 -13.02
N GLN A 303 -15.19 -0.74 -14.25
CA GLN A 303 -15.56 -1.43 -15.48
C GLN A 303 -15.13 -2.89 -15.54
N VAL A 304 -14.07 -3.28 -14.82
CA VAL A 304 -13.47 -4.63 -14.89
C VAL A 304 -13.61 -5.39 -13.58
N ARG A 305 -14.08 -4.74 -12.50
CA ARG A 305 -14.40 -5.41 -11.22
C ARG A 305 -15.27 -6.66 -11.37
N PRO A 306 -16.25 -6.74 -12.30
CA PRO A 306 -17.07 -7.96 -12.44
C PRO A 306 -16.28 -9.20 -12.88
N ALA A 307 -15.03 -9.04 -13.35
CA ALA A 307 -14.18 -10.18 -13.67
C ALA A 307 -13.51 -10.80 -12.43
N ALA A 308 -13.44 -10.09 -11.30
CA ALA A 308 -13.00 -10.67 -10.04
C ALA A 308 -14.17 -11.43 -9.39
N VAL A 309 -14.19 -12.76 -9.57
CA VAL A 309 -15.28 -13.64 -9.16
C VAL A 309 -14.67 -14.78 -8.35
N ALA A 310 -15.18 -14.99 -7.14
CA ALA A 310 -14.76 -16.07 -6.26
C ALA A 310 -15.01 -17.44 -6.90
N ASP A 311 -14.17 -18.41 -6.53
CA ASP A 311 -14.34 -19.79 -7.00
C ASP A 311 -15.67 -20.42 -6.55
N GLU A 312 -16.05 -21.50 -7.22
CA GLU A 312 -17.24 -22.28 -6.87
C GLU A 312 -17.15 -22.82 -5.43
N GLY A 313 -18.19 -22.56 -4.62
CA GLY A 313 -18.20 -22.91 -3.19
C GLY A 313 -17.46 -21.91 -2.29
N TRP A 314 -16.92 -20.84 -2.87
CA TRP A 314 -16.20 -19.78 -2.16
C TRP A 314 -16.88 -18.42 -2.36
N THR A 315 -16.48 -17.45 -1.53
CA THR A 315 -16.94 -16.07 -1.57
C THR A 315 -15.78 -15.13 -1.22
N PHE A 316 -15.94 -13.84 -1.53
CA PHE A 316 -15.10 -12.80 -0.97
C PHE A 316 -15.72 -12.23 0.30
N VAL A 317 -14.87 -11.96 1.29
CA VAL A 317 -15.16 -11.04 2.40
C VAL A 317 -14.31 -9.80 2.16
N VAL A 318 -14.97 -8.68 1.82
CA VAL A 318 -14.33 -7.39 1.56
C VAL A 318 -14.61 -6.47 2.73
N ALA A 319 -13.55 -5.95 3.35
CA ALA A 319 -13.65 -5.07 4.50
C ALA A 319 -12.85 -3.79 4.30
N ASP A 320 -13.51 -2.65 4.45
CA ASP A 320 -12.94 -1.30 4.37
C ASP A 320 -13.03 -0.58 5.73
N VAL A 321 -11.96 0.09 6.14
CA VAL A 321 -11.90 0.83 7.40
C VAL A 321 -12.50 2.22 7.23
N ALA A 322 -13.55 2.51 7.98
CA ALA A 322 -14.20 3.82 7.88
C ALA A 322 -13.32 4.93 8.49
N GLN A 323 -12.87 5.86 7.64
CA GLN A 323 -12.12 7.07 8.03
C GLN A 323 -10.83 6.76 8.81
N LEU A 324 -10.00 5.85 8.29
CA LEU A 324 -8.73 5.44 8.91
C LEU A 324 -7.86 6.63 9.37
N GLU A 325 -7.53 7.56 8.46
CA GLU A 325 -6.60 8.66 8.77
C GLU A 325 -7.10 9.61 9.90
N PRO A 326 -8.36 10.09 9.90
CA PRO A 326 -8.94 10.80 11.03
C PRO A 326 -8.85 10.07 12.38
N ARG A 327 -9.09 8.75 12.39
CA ARG A 327 -9.04 7.92 13.61
C ARG A 327 -7.60 7.73 14.10
N VAL A 328 -6.67 7.56 13.16
CA VAL A 328 -5.23 7.53 13.44
C VAL A 328 -4.79 8.85 14.06
N LEU A 329 -5.23 9.99 13.53
CA LEU A 329 -4.94 11.30 14.11
C LEU A 329 -5.48 11.40 15.55
N ALA A 330 -6.71 10.94 15.80
CA ALA A 330 -7.30 10.90 17.13
C ALA A 330 -6.45 10.08 18.11
N GLY A 331 -6.02 8.88 17.69
CA GLY A 331 -5.20 8.00 18.52
C GLY A 331 -3.79 8.53 18.76
N MET A 332 -3.07 8.94 17.71
CA MET A 332 -1.66 9.34 17.82
C MET A 332 -1.46 10.68 18.52
N SER A 333 -2.47 11.55 18.51
CA SER A 333 -2.38 12.88 19.13
C SER A 333 -2.64 12.90 20.63
N GLY A 334 -3.21 11.83 21.19
CA GLY A 334 -3.64 11.86 22.58
C GLY A 334 -4.92 12.67 22.83
N ASP A 335 -5.56 13.21 21.78
CA ASP A 335 -6.67 14.15 21.94
C ASP A 335 -7.96 13.42 22.36
N GLN A 336 -8.23 13.41 23.66
CA GLN A 336 -9.39 12.73 24.22
C GLN A 336 -10.73 13.24 23.68
N ALA A 337 -10.80 14.51 23.28
CA ALA A 337 -12.00 15.07 22.70
C ALA A 337 -12.25 14.50 21.31
N LEU A 338 -11.24 14.51 20.44
CA LEU A 338 -11.35 13.93 19.11
C LEU A 338 -11.59 12.42 19.17
N ALA A 339 -10.93 11.73 20.10
CA ALA A 339 -11.14 10.31 20.36
C ALA A 339 -12.59 9.98 20.75
N ARG A 340 -13.24 10.84 21.55
CA ARG A 340 -14.67 10.70 21.86
C ARG A 340 -15.55 10.93 20.64
N SER A 341 -15.31 11.99 19.87
CA SER A 341 -16.06 12.25 18.63
C SER A 341 -15.87 11.14 17.58
N ALA A 342 -14.74 10.43 17.63
CA ALA A 342 -14.44 9.31 16.74
C ALA A 342 -15.16 8.00 17.10
N ARG A 343 -15.79 7.88 18.27
CA ARG A 343 -16.45 6.62 18.66
C ARG A 343 -17.65 6.32 17.76
N GLY A 344 -17.89 5.03 17.51
CA GLY A 344 -18.96 4.59 16.62
C GLY A 344 -18.65 4.78 15.14
N THR A 345 -19.69 4.74 14.30
CA THR A 345 -19.56 4.53 12.84
C THR A 345 -19.30 5.80 12.03
N ASP A 346 -19.69 6.98 12.50
CA ASP A 346 -19.52 8.24 11.76
C ASP A 346 -18.83 9.31 12.61
N LEU A 347 -17.49 9.39 12.48
CA LEU A 347 -16.66 10.37 13.16
C LEU A 347 -17.09 11.81 12.86
N TYR A 348 -17.51 12.11 11.63
CA TYR A 348 -17.88 13.47 11.24
C TYR A 348 -19.20 13.88 11.90
N GLN A 349 -20.15 12.96 12.01
CA GLN A 349 -21.37 13.22 12.76
C GLN A 349 -21.07 13.40 14.25
N GLY A 350 -20.17 12.57 14.83
CA GLY A 350 -19.73 12.75 16.21
C GLY A 350 -19.10 14.12 16.49
N MET A 351 -18.40 14.72 15.53
CA MET A 351 -17.88 16.09 15.65
C MET A 351 -18.98 17.17 15.64
N VAL A 352 -20.08 16.93 14.90
CA VAL A 352 -21.26 17.81 14.90
C VAL A 352 -21.98 17.71 16.24
N ASP A 353 -22.21 16.50 16.73
CA ASP A 353 -22.92 16.24 18.00
C ASP A 353 -22.14 16.82 19.20
N ASP A 354 -20.81 16.82 19.12
CA ASP A 354 -19.90 17.46 20.08
C ASP A 354 -19.85 19.00 19.97
N GLY A 355 -20.62 19.59 19.06
CA GLY A 355 -20.73 21.04 18.83
C GLY A 355 -19.48 21.66 18.20
N ALA A 356 -18.60 20.87 17.58
CA ALA A 356 -17.35 21.37 17.02
C ALA A 356 -17.57 22.16 15.72
N VAL A 357 -18.58 21.78 14.94
CA VAL A 357 -18.95 22.37 13.65
C VAL A 357 -20.46 22.27 13.41
N ALA A 358 -20.98 23.05 12.47
CA ALA A 358 -22.42 23.14 12.19
C ALA A 358 -22.96 21.96 11.36
N SER A 359 -22.13 21.35 10.52
CA SER A 359 -22.55 20.25 9.65
C SER A 359 -21.48 19.18 9.48
N ARG A 360 -21.93 17.99 9.07
CA ARG A 360 -21.05 16.86 8.78
C ARG A 360 -20.08 17.16 7.62
N GLN A 361 -20.54 17.93 6.64
CA GLN A 361 -19.70 18.37 5.51
C GLN A 361 -18.59 19.31 6.00
N ASP A 362 -18.90 20.21 6.93
CA ASP A 362 -17.93 21.11 7.53
C ASP A 362 -16.90 20.36 8.38
N ALA A 363 -17.32 19.34 9.13
CA ALA A 363 -16.43 18.45 9.88
C ALA A 363 -15.41 17.80 8.95
N LYS A 364 -15.91 17.25 7.83
CA LYS A 364 -15.09 16.58 6.83
C LYS A 364 -14.11 17.55 6.17
N LEU A 365 -14.59 18.69 5.67
CA LEU A 365 -13.74 19.67 4.99
C LEU A 365 -12.70 20.26 5.94
N GLY A 366 -13.09 20.62 7.16
CA GLY A 366 -12.19 21.18 8.17
C GLY A 366 -11.10 20.19 8.60
N LEU A 367 -11.47 18.94 8.90
CA LEU A 367 -10.50 17.93 9.35
C LEU A 367 -9.53 17.52 8.22
N LEU A 368 -10.04 17.25 7.02
CA LEU A 368 -9.19 16.92 5.86
C LEU A 368 -8.32 18.11 5.46
N GLY A 369 -8.86 19.33 5.51
CA GLY A 369 -8.11 20.56 5.24
C GLY A 369 -6.96 20.77 6.22
N ALA A 370 -7.18 20.48 7.51
CA ALA A 370 -6.15 20.52 8.53
C ALA A 370 -5.05 19.49 8.30
N MET A 371 -5.43 18.23 8.06
CA MET A 371 -4.49 17.13 7.81
C MET A 371 -3.66 17.34 6.55
N TYR A 372 -4.26 17.83 5.45
CA TYR A 372 -3.59 17.95 4.16
C TYR A 372 -3.06 19.36 3.80
N GLY A 373 -3.25 20.34 4.70
CA GLY A 373 -2.73 21.69 4.51
C GLY A 373 -3.52 22.57 3.54
N ALA A 374 -4.79 22.26 3.30
CA ALA A 374 -5.71 23.12 2.55
C ALA A 374 -6.44 24.08 3.52
N THR A 375 -5.77 25.17 3.91
CA THR A 375 -6.23 26.10 4.96
C THR A 375 -6.76 27.44 4.45
N SER A 376 -6.93 27.63 3.14
CA SER A 376 -7.45 28.89 2.56
C SER A 376 -8.99 28.90 2.46
N GLY A 377 -9.58 30.10 2.47
CA GLY A 377 -11.01 30.30 2.26
C GLY A 377 -11.90 29.84 3.43
N GLU A 378 -13.07 29.30 3.10
CA GLU A 378 -14.08 28.83 4.06
C GLU A 378 -13.55 27.69 4.97
N SER A 379 -12.70 26.82 4.42
CA SER A 379 -11.97 25.78 5.16
C SER A 379 -11.10 26.34 6.28
N GLY A 380 -10.50 27.52 6.10
CA GLY A 380 -9.68 28.16 7.14
C GLY A 380 -10.48 28.57 8.38
N ARG A 381 -11.74 29.02 8.21
CA ARG A 381 -12.62 29.35 9.35
C ARG A 381 -13.03 28.10 10.11
N MET A 382 -13.33 27.01 9.40
CA MET A 382 -13.66 25.71 10.00
C MET A 382 -12.49 25.15 10.83
N VAL A 383 -11.27 25.23 10.28
CA VAL A 383 -10.05 24.80 10.97
C VAL A 383 -9.88 25.54 12.30
N ALA A 384 -10.12 26.85 12.37
CA ALA A 384 -9.97 27.60 13.63
C ALA A 384 -10.91 27.13 14.75
N GLY A 385 -12.14 26.74 14.41
CA GLY A 385 -13.09 26.15 15.38
C GLY A 385 -12.63 24.78 15.85
N LEU A 386 -12.23 23.93 14.91
CA LEU A 386 -11.73 22.59 15.20
C LEU A 386 -10.44 22.60 16.02
N THR A 387 -9.48 23.49 15.73
CA THR A 387 -8.24 23.65 16.50
C THR A 387 -8.52 24.01 17.96
N ARG A 388 -9.53 24.84 18.23
CA ARG A 388 -9.91 25.15 19.63
C ARG A 388 -10.50 23.94 20.35
N ARG A 389 -11.24 23.10 19.63
CA ARG A 389 -11.93 21.94 20.20
C ARG A 389 -11.03 20.72 20.37
N TYR A 390 -10.05 20.58 19.47
CA TYR A 390 -9.13 19.44 19.35
C TYR A 390 -7.66 19.92 19.28
N PRO A 391 -7.17 20.63 20.31
CA PRO A 391 -5.88 21.31 20.25
C PRO A 391 -4.69 20.36 20.14
N ALA A 392 -4.76 19.16 20.72
CA ALA A 392 -3.64 18.21 20.66
C ALA A 392 -3.52 17.60 19.26
N ALA A 393 -4.66 17.23 18.64
CA ALA A 393 -4.70 16.72 17.28
C ALA A 393 -4.17 17.73 16.25
N PHE A 394 -4.66 18.96 16.32
CA PHE A 394 -4.26 20.01 15.38
C PHE A 394 -2.85 20.53 15.67
N GLY A 395 -2.45 20.54 16.95
CA GLY A 395 -1.08 20.86 17.37
C GLY A 395 -0.06 19.90 16.79
N LEU A 396 -0.33 18.59 16.83
CA LEU A 396 0.57 17.55 16.31
C LEU A 396 0.88 17.74 14.82
N VAL A 397 -0.15 17.92 13.97
CA VAL A 397 0.03 18.07 12.52
C VAL A 397 0.67 19.42 12.16
N GLU A 398 0.39 20.46 12.93
CA GLU A 398 1.01 21.78 12.76
C GLU A 398 2.49 21.76 13.19
N GLU A 399 2.82 21.07 14.28
CA GLU A 399 4.21 20.89 14.72
C GLU A 399 5.03 20.12 13.70
N ALA A 400 4.48 19.02 13.15
CA ALA A 400 5.11 18.27 12.08
C ALA A 400 5.37 19.16 10.85
N ALA A 401 4.40 19.99 10.47
CA ALA A 401 4.56 20.91 9.34
C ALA A 401 5.67 21.93 9.58
N ARG A 402 5.70 22.55 10.77
CA ARG A 402 6.74 23.52 11.15
C ARG A 402 8.12 22.89 11.24
N ALA A 403 8.21 21.64 11.72
CA ALA A 403 9.46 20.88 11.71
C ALA A 403 9.95 20.67 10.27
N GLY A 404 9.07 20.26 9.36
CA GLY A 404 9.38 20.18 7.93
C GLY A 404 9.81 21.53 7.33
N GLU A 405 9.12 22.63 7.64
CA GLU A 405 9.53 23.95 7.17
C GLU A 405 10.94 24.37 7.65
N ARG A 406 11.37 23.86 8.81
CA ARG A 406 12.75 24.00 9.33
C ARG A 406 13.74 23.01 8.71
N GLY A 407 13.29 22.12 7.82
CA GLY A 407 14.10 21.06 7.20
C GLY A 407 14.35 19.85 8.10
N GLN A 408 13.62 19.72 9.22
CA GLN A 408 13.75 18.61 10.15
C GLN A 408 13.05 17.36 9.62
N VAL A 409 13.54 16.19 10.01
CA VAL A 409 12.86 14.91 9.82
C VAL A 409 11.79 14.76 10.91
N VAL A 410 10.64 14.22 10.53
CA VAL A 410 9.56 13.86 11.46
C VAL A 410 9.41 12.34 11.50
N ARG A 411 8.66 11.81 12.47
CA ARG A 411 8.41 10.38 12.57
C ARG A 411 6.93 10.05 12.77
N THR A 412 6.57 8.84 12.37
CA THR A 412 5.27 8.21 12.69
C THR A 412 5.23 7.76 14.16
N LEU A 413 4.07 7.24 14.58
CA LEU A 413 3.88 6.73 15.94
C LEU A 413 4.86 5.61 16.29
N LEU A 414 5.10 4.65 15.39
CA LEU A 414 6.01 3.53 15.66
C LEU A 414 7.49 3.82 15.32
N GLY A 415 7.81 5.05 14.91
CA GLY A 415 9.19 5.52 14.80
C GLY A 415 9.78 5.57 13.40
N ARG A 416 9.00 5.34 12.33
CA ARG A 416 9.46 5.52 10.94
C ARG A 416 9.76 6.99 10.69
N GLY A 417 10.99 7.30 10.30
CA GLY A 417 11.38 8.66 9.92
C GLY A 417 11.03 9.02 8.47
N SER A 418 10.70 10.30 8.25
CA SER A 418 10.53 10.85 6.91
C SER A 418 11.88 10.93 6.18
N PRO A 419 11.89 10.91 4.84
CA PRO A 419 13.07 11.34 4.09
C PRO A 419 13.48 12.75 4.52
N SER A 420 14.77 13.06 4.49
CA SER A 420 15.28 14.40 4.68
C SER A 420 14.82 15.35 3.56
N LEU A 421 14.94 16.67 3.78
CA LEU A 421 14.63 17.66 2.75
C LEU A 421 15.46 17.47 1.48
N GLY A 422 16.73 17.02 1.60
CA GLY A 422 17.59 16.71 0.46
C GLY A 422 17.09 15.50 -0.34
N GLU A 423 16.81 14.40 0.36
CA GLU A 423 16.29 13.17 -0.27
C GLU A 423 14.93 13.37 -0.95
N ALA A 424 14.02 14.13 -0.33
CA ALA A 424 12.66 14.32 -0.85
C ALA A 424 12.60 15.10 -2.18
N TRP A 425 13.69 15.78 -2.54
CA TRP A 425 13.77 16.65 -3.71
C TRP A 425 14.74 16.15 -4.78
N ASP A 426 15.38 14.99 -4.55
CA ASP A 426 16.38 14.37 -5.45
C ASP A 426 17.35 15.40 -6.03
N ARG A 427 17.80 16.32 -5.17
CA ARG A 427 18.60 17.46 -5.59
C ARG A 427 20.07 17.03 -5.65
N ASP A 428 20.68 17.18 -6.81
CA ASP A 428 22.12 16.97 -6.96
C ASP A 428 22.85 17.94 -6.02
N PRO A 429 23.81 17.49 -5.18
CA PRO A 429 24.65 18.38 -4.39
C PRO A 429 25.33 19.49 -5.21
N ASP A 430 25.54 19.25 -6.51
CA ASP A 430 26.16 20.18 -7.45
C ASP A 430 25.17 21.18 -8.11
N ASP A 431 23.86 21.09 -7.81
CA ASP A 431 22.88 22.03 -8.33
C ASP A 431 23.10 23.46 -7.79
N PRO A 432 22.93 24.50 -8.63
CA PRO A 432 23.05 25.89 -8.19
C PRO A 432 22.08 26.19 -7.04
N THR A 433 22.53 27.03 -6.11
CA THR A 433 21.76 27.41 -4.93
C THR A 433 20.44 28.06 -5.35
N PRO A 434 19.28 27.52 -4.92
CA PRO A 434 18.00 28.11 -5.28
C PRO A 434 17.88 29.51 -4.67
N ASP A 435 17.20 30.40 -5.37
CA ASP A 435 16.88 31.73 -4.82
C ASP A 435 16.04 31.60 -3.53
N VAL A 436 15.99 32.69 -2.76
CA VAL A 436 15.34 32.71 -1.44
C VAL A 436 13.84 32.39 -1.53
N GLU A 437 13.15 32.82 -2.59
CA GLU A 437 11.72 32.60 -2.75
C GLU A 437 11.42 31.14 -3.11
N SER A 438 12.21 30.57 -4.01
CA SER A 438 12.19 29.17 -4.39
C SER A 438 12.46 28.28 -3.18
N LEU A 439 13.48 28.59 -2.38
CA LEU A 439 13.78 27.86 -1.13
C LEU A 439 12.63 27.95 -0.11
N ALA A 440 12.01 29.12 0.04
CA ALA A 440 10.85 29.30 0.93
C ALA A 440 9.63 28.50 0.44
N ARG A 441 9.43 28.40 -0.88
CA ARG A 441 8.37 27.58 -1.48
C ARG A 441 8.61 26.09 -1.25
N TYR A 442 9.87 25.65 -1.36
CA TYR A 442 10.30 24.27 -1.13
C TYR A 442 10.09 23.85 0.33
N ARG A 443 10.53 24.68 1.27
CA ARG A 443 10.31 24.44 2.71
C ARG A 443 8.82 24.33 3.06
N ARG A 444 7.97 25.21 2.51
CA ARG A 444 6.51 25.13 2.69
C ARG A 444 5.90 23.85 2.10
N ALA A 445 6.39 23.39 0.95
CA ALA A 445 5.95 22.13 0.35
C ALA A 445 6.38 20.92 1.18
N TYR A 446 7.61 20.92 1.70
CA TYR A 446 8.09 19.88 2.60
C TYR A 446 7.39 19.92 3.98
N GLY A 447 6.99 21.09 4.46
CA GLY A 447 6.08 21.23 5.61
C GLY A 447 4.72 20.56 5.39
N ARG A 448 4.10 20.73 4.22
CA ARG A 448 2.86 19.98 3.88
C ARG A 448 3.11 18.48 3.77
N PHE A 449 4.24 18.06 3.21
CA PHE A 449 4.61 16.65 3.13
C PHE A 449 4.76 16.02 4.51
N THR A 450 5.55 16.61 5.40
CA THR A 450 5.79 16.11 6.78
C THR A 450 4.51 16.07 7.62
N ARG A 451 3.61 17.05 7.43
CA ARG A 451 2.25 17.02 7.99
C ARG A 451 1.48 15.77 7.58
N ASN A 452 1.42 15.49 6.28
CA ASN A 452 0.71 14.32 5.75
C ASN A 452 1.39 13.03 6.19
N PHE A 453 2.73 13.04 6.21
CA PHE A 453 3.56 11.89 6.51
C PHE A 453 3.24 11.27 7.87
N VAL A 454 3.12 12.07 8.93
CA VAL A 454 2.93 11.53 10.28
C VAL A 454 1.60 10.79 10.42
N VAL A 455 0.52 11.29 9.79
CA VAL A 455 -0.81 10.66 9.82
C VAL A 455 -0.87 9.47 8.87
N GLN A 456 -0.47 9.65 7.61
CA GLN A 456 -0.55 8.59 6.60
C GLN A 456 0.37 7.41 6.92
N GLY A 457 1.57 7.70 7.43
CA GLY A 457 2.52 6.68 7.81
C GLY A 457 2.07 5.89 9.04
N THR A 458 1.52 6.57 10.05
CA THR A 458 0.91 5.86 11.19
C THR A 458 -0.32 5.05 10.76
N GLY A 459 -1.08 5.50 9.76
CA GLY A 459 -2.15 4.70 9.15
C GLY A 459 -1.65 3.45 8.45
N ALA A 460 -0.50 3.53 7.76
CA ALA A 460 0.15 2.36 7.17
C ALA A 460 0.64 1.38 8.26
N GLU A 461 1.18 1.88 9.37
CA GLU A 461 1.58 1.06 10.53
C GLU A 461 0.41 0.31 11.16
N TRP A 462 -0.73 0.99 11.30
CA TRP A 462 -1.96 0.36 11.77
C TRP A 462 -2.41 -0.75 10.82
N ALA A 463 -2.43 -0.46 9.51
CA ALA A 463 -2.88 -1.41 8.49
C ALA A 463 -1.97 -2.65 8.43
N LEU A 464 -0.65 -2.48 8.60
CA LEU A 464 0.29 -3.59 8.70
C LEU A 464 0.00 -4.49 9.91
N CYS A 465 -0.30 -3.90 11.08
CA CYS A 465 -0.70 -4.68 12.26
C CYS A 465 -2.01 -5.42 12.02
N TRP A 466 -2.97 -4.79 11.32
CA TRP A 466 -4.25 -5.39 10.99
C TRP A 466 -4.09 -6.61 10.09
N ILE A 467 -3.38 -6.49 8.96
CA ILE A 467 -3.16 -7.62 8.05
C ILE A 467 -2.28 -8.71 8.68
N ALA A 468 -1.32 -8.35 9.54
CA ALA A 468 -0.46 -9.32 10.22
C ALA A 468 -1.24 -10.19 11.20
N ASP A 469 -2.14 -9.60 12.00
CA ASP A 469 -3.01 -10.37 12.90
C ASP A 469 -4.05 -11.19 12.13
N LEU A 470 -4.71 -10.57 11.13
CA LEU A 470 -5.70 -11.23 10.30
C LEU A 470 -5.11 -12.47 9.59
N ARG A 471 -3.93 -12.33 8.99
CA ARG A 471 -3.20 -13.43 8.34
C ARG A 471 -3.06 -14.66 9.24
N ASN A 472 -2.81 -14.49 10.53
CA ASN A 472 -2.68 -15.61 11.47
C ASN A 472 -4.04 -16.20 11.86
N ARG A 473 -5.07 -15.37 12.01
CA ARG A 473 -6.44 -15.84 12.29
C ARG A 473 -6.99 -16.66 11.14
N LEU A 474 -6.84 -16.17 9.90
CA LEU A 474 -7.29 -16.88 8.70
C LEU A 474 -6.61 -18.26 8.56
N TRP A 475 -5.31 -18.31 8.83
CA TRP A 475 -4.58 -19.58 8.85
C TRP A 475 -5.17 -20.58 9.85
N ALA A 476 -5.50 -20.13 11.06
CA ALA A 476 -6.06 -20.96 12.13
C ALA A 476 -7.51 -21.40 11.85
N LEU A 477 -8.34 -20.58 11.20
CA LEU A 477 -9.69 -20.96 10.76
C LEU A 477 -9.66 -22.11 9.74
N GLY A 478 -8.60 -22.19 8.94
CA GLY A 478 -8.36 -23.26 7.99
C GLY A 478 -7.84 -24.58 8.56
N GLY A 479 -7.74 -24.72 9.88
CA GLY A 479 -7.09 -25.87 10.53
C GLY A 479 -5.56 -25.73 10.66
N GLY A 480 -4.89 -26.82 10.98
CA GLY A 480 -3.44 -26.89 11.13
C GLY A 480 -2.67 -26.93 9.80
N PRO A 481 -1.33 -26.89 9.84
CA PRO A 481 -0.48 -26.99 8.65
C PRO A 481 -0.63 -28.30 7.85
N GLU A 482 -1.19 -29.34 8.46
CA GLU A 482 -1.43 -30.64 7.82
C GLU A 482 -2.73 -30.66 6.99
N ASP A 483 -3.62 -29.68 7.20
CA ASP A 483 -4.96 -29.62 6.59
C ASP A 483 -4.97 -29.02 5.17
N GLY A 484 -3.79 -28.79 4.59
CA GLY A 484 -3.63 -28.40 3.18
C GLY A 484 -2.88 -27.08 2.97
N PRO A 485 -2.67 -26.70 1.69
CA PRO A 485 -1.96 -25.47 1.32
C PRO A 485 -2.71 -24.19 1.71
N LEU A 486 -2.08 -23.03 1.43
CA LEU A 486 -2.63 -21.71 1.73
C LEU A 486 -3.98 -21.45 1.03
N ASP A 487 -4.12 -21.89 -0.22
CA ASP A 487 -5.30 -21.68 -1.05
C ASP A 487 -6.45 -22.65 -0.77
N ALA A 488 -6.25 -23.63 0.12
CA ALA A 488 -7.29 -24.56 0.58
C ALA A 488 -8.09 -24.05 1.79
N ARG A 489 -7.79 -22.84 2.28
CA ARG A 489 -8.38 -22.22 3.48
C ARG A 489 -8.64 -20.73 3.27
N PRO A 490 -9.31 -20.00 4.20
CA PRO A 490 -9.42 -18.55 4.09
C PRO A 490 -8.04 -17.89 3.99
N HIS A 491 -7.86 -16.99 3.03
CA HIS A 491 -6.60 -16.27 2.83
C HIS A 491 -6.81 -14.89 2.21
N LEU A 492 -5.89 -13.97 2.48
CA LEU A 492 -5.88 -12.65 1.86
C LEU A 492 -5.53 -12.81 0.38
N VAL A 493 -6.25 -12.11 -0.49
CA VAL A 493 -5.98 -12.07 -1.94
C VAL A 493 -5.73 -10.66 -2.46
N PHE A 494 -6.20 -9.63 -1.73
CA PHE A 494 -6.05 -8.24 -2.16
C PHE A 494 -5.97 -7.29 -0.96
N PHE A 495 -5.18 -6.22 -1.09
CA PHE A 495 -5.01 -5.19 -0.07
C PHE A 495 -4.82 -3.80 -0.68
N LEU A 496 -5.56 -2.81 -0.18
CA LEU A 496 -5.54 -1.41 -0.62
C LEU A 496 -5.36 -0.42 0.54
N HIS A 497 -4.41 -0.65 1.44
CA HIS A 497 -4.13 0.21 2.62
C HIS A 497 -5.23 0.25 3.69
N ASP A 498 -6.45 0.61 3.34
CA ASP A 498 -7.63 0.64 4.22
C ASP A 498 -8.67 -0.45 3.88
N GLU A 499 -8.50 -1.15 2.76
CA GLU A 499 -9.34 -2.29 2.36
C GLU A 499 -8.55 -3.60 2.31
N VAL A 500 -9.16 -4.69 2.78
CA VAL A 500 -8.70 -6.07 2.59
C VAL A 500 -9.76 -6.90 1.88
N VAL A 501 -9.31 -7.84 1.06
CA VAL A 501 -10.17 -8.88 0.46
C VAL A 501 -9.66 -10.24 0.86
N VAL A 502 -10.53 -11.03 1.48
CA VAL A 502 -10.30 -12.43 1.83
C VAL A 502 -11.11 -13.30 0.89
N HIS A 503 -10.46 -14.30 0.28
CA HIS A 503 -11.14 -15.38 -0.43
C HIS A 503 -11.32 -16.55 0.54
N THR A 504 -12.56 -17.00 0.72
CA THR A 504 -12.91 -17.97 1.77
C THR A 504 -14.00 -18.94 1.31
N PRO A 505 -14.02 -20.20 1.81
CA PRO A 505 -15.19 -21.05 1.65
C PRO A 505 -16.44 -20.35 2.20
N VAL A 506 -17.58 -20.54 1.54
CA VAL A 506 -18.86 -19.90 1.93
C VAL A 506 -19.20 -20.20 3.39
N ALA A 507 -18.92 -21.42 3.86
CA ALA A 507 -19.20 -21.85 5.23
C ALA A 507 -18.44 -21.08 6.31
N LEU A 508 -17.30 -20.44 5.97
CA LEU A 508 -16.46 -19.71 6.92
C LEU A 508 -16.61 -18.18 6.81
N ALA A 509 -17.51 -17.68 5.96
CA ALA A 509 -17.61 -16.25 5.66
C ALA A 509 -17.88 -15.38 6.91
N ASP A 510 -18.79 -15.81 7.78
CA ASP A 510 -19.13 -15.07 9.01
C ASP A 510 -17.96 -15.06 10.02
N GLU A 511 -17.26 -16.18 10.14
CA GLU A 511 -16.08 -16.31 11.02
C GLU A 511 -14.92 -15.44 10.51
N VAL A 512 -14.74 -15.38 9.19
CA VAL A 512 -13.76 -14.49 8.54
C VAL A 512 -14.12 -13.02 8.74
N ALA A 513 -15.40 -12.65 8.62
CA ALA A 513 -15.86 -11.29 8.89
C ALA A 513 -15.56 -10.90 10.35
N ALA A 514 -15.90 -11.77 11.31
CA ALA A 514 -15.60 -11.57 12.72
C ALA A 514 -14.09 -11.49 13.00
N ALA A 515 -13.28 -12.36 12.38
CA ALA A 515 -11.83 -12.34 12.50
C ALA A 515 -11.22 -11.04 11.95
N THR A 516 -11.78 -10.51 10.86
CA THR A 516 -11.36 -9.24 10.24
C THR A 516 -11.63 -8.06 11.17
N THR A 517 -12.80 -8.00 11.81
CA THR A 517 -13.13 -6.99 12.83
C THR A 517 -12.26 -7.14 14.08
N ALA A 518 -12.04 -8.36 14.56
CA ALA A 518 -11.21 -8.61 15.73
C ALA A 518 -9.75 -8.18 15.47
N ALA A 519 -9.22 -8.43 14.27
CA ALA A 519 -7.88 -8.01 13.89
C ALA A 519 -7.75 -6.48 13.84
N ALA A 520 -8.76 -5.76 13.36
CA ALA A 520 -8.77 -4.29 13.38
C ALA A 520 -8.76 -3.75 14.82
N ALA A 521 -9.52 -4.37 15.73
CA ALA A 521 -9.50 -4.02 17.15
C ALA A 521 -8.13 -4.32 17.79
N THR A 522 -7.49 -5.46 17.46
CA THR A 522 -6.14 -5.79 17.90
C THR A 522 -5.12 -4.75 17.40
N ALA A 523 -5.16 -4.35 16.14
CA ALA A 523 -4.30 -3.30 15.61
C ALA A 523 -4.50 -1.96 16.33
N GLY A 524 -5.75 -1.57 16.60
CA GLY A 524 -6.07 -0.38 17.40
C GLY A 524 -5.46 -0.44 18.81
N GLY A 525 -5.64 -1.55 19.51
CA GLY A 525 -5.10 -1.75 20.86
C GLY A 525 -3.58 -1.85 20.93
N LEU A 526 -2.91 -2.35 19.88
CA LEU A 526 -1.45 -2.41 19.80
C LEU A 526 -0.82 -1.01 19.70
N LEU A 527 -1.41 -0.14 18.86
CA LEU A 527 -0.89 1.19 18.57
C LEU A 527 -1.34 2.24 19.57
N PHE A 528 -2.62 2.23 19.96
CA PHE A 528 -3.25 3.30 20.74
C PHE A 528 -3.64 2.83 22.15
N ARG A 529 -2.69 2.23 22.88
CA ARG A 529 -2.93 1.56 24.18
C ARG A 529 -3.68 2.42 25.21
N ASP A 530 -3.37 3.71 25.25
CA ASP A 530 -3.89 4.64 26.26
C ASP A 530 -5.25 5.25 25.88
N LEU A 531 -5.68 5.07 24.63
CA LEU A 531 -6.89 5.65 24.06
C LEU A 531 -7.63 4.59 23.25
N SER A 532 -8.74 4.10 23.77
CA SER A 532 -9.63 3.20 23.03
C SER A 532 -10.22 3.95 21.82
N ILE A 533 -9.59 3.78 20.66
CA ILE A 533 -10.06 4.26 19.36
C ILE A 533 -10.68 3.07 18.61
N ASP A 534 -11.93 3.25 18.20
CA ASP A 534 -12.62 2.25 17.39
C ASP A 534 -12.18 2.37 15.92
N PHE A 535 -12.05 1.24 15.23
CA PHE A 535 -11.80 1.16 13.79
C PHE A 535 -12.93 0.34 13.13
N PRO A 536 -14.14 0.91 12.98
CA PRO A 536 -15.28 0.22 12.42
C PRO A 536 -15.02 -0.14 10.95
N LEU A 537 -15.40 -1.36 10.60
CA LEU A 537 -15.26 -1.90 9.26
C LEU A 537 -16.62 -1.91 8.56
N ASN A 538 -16.65 -1.52 7.29
CA ASN A 538 -17.74 -1.88 6.40
C ASN A 538 -17.40 -3.22 5.74
N VAL A 539 -18.08 -4.29 6.13
CA VAL A 539 -17.83 -5.65 5.64
C VAL A 539 -18.93 -6.07 4.67
N SER A 540 -18.56 -6.61 3.52
CA SER A 540 -19.46 -7.19 2.53
C SER A 540 -19.02 -8.62 2.19
N VAL A 541 -19.99 -9.53 2.08
CA VAL A 541 -19.77 -10.91 1.65
C VAL A 541 -20.37 -11.06 0.26
N VAL A 542 -19.51 -11.25 -0.74
CA VAL A 542 -19.91 -11.16 -2.16
C VAL A 542 -19.23 -12.21 -3.01
N THR A 543 -19.93 -12.72 -4.02
CA THR A 543 -19.34 -13.63 -5.01
C THR A 543 -18.48 -12.88 -6.03
N SER A 544 -18.89 -11.66 -6.41
CA SER A 544 -18.16 -10.79 -7.31
C SER A 544 -17.67 -9.56 -6.56
N TYR A 545 -16.41 -9.17 -6.76
CA TYR A 545 -15.87 -7.95 -6.16
C TYR A 545 -16.59 -6.67 -6.65
N ALA A 546 -17.29 -6.72 -7.80
CA ALA A 546 -18.10 -5.59 -8.26
C ALA A 546 -19.26 -5.25 -7.33
N ASP A 547 -19.74 -6.23 -6.56
CA ASP A 547 -20.86 -6.06 -5.63
C ASP A 547 -20.37 -5.59 -4.25
N ALA A 548 -19.05 -5.49 -4.05
CA ALA A 548 -18.45 -4.98 -2.83
C ALA A 548 -18.63 -3.47 -2.74
N GLY A 549 -19.06 -2.99 -1.58
CA GLY A 549 -19.25 -1.57 -1.34
C GLY A 549 -20.15 -1.27 -0.15
N LYS A 550 -20.32 0.01 0.16
CA LYS A 550 -21.27 0.46 1.17
C LYS A 550 -22.69 0.17 0.67
N PRO A 551 -23.59 -0.40 1.50
CA PRO A 551 -25.01 -0.43 1.17
C PRO A 551 -25.45 0.98 0.74
N GLY A 552 -25.80 1.16 -0.53
CA GLY A 552 -26.37 2.42 -1.04
C GLY A 552 -25.48 3.36 -1.87
N ALA A 553 -24.26 3.01 -2.28
CA ALA A 553 -23.55 3.79 -3.29
C ALA A 553 -24.04 3.41 -4.70
N ALA A 554 -25.10 4.06 -5.17
CA ALA A 554 -25.48 3.99 -6.57
C ALA A 554 -24.29 4.43 -7.44
N VAL A 555 -23.89 3.58 -8.37
CA VAL A 555 -23.01 3.98 -9.48
C VAL A 555 -23.83 4.95 -10.31
N GLU A 556 -23.57 6.25 -10.19
CA GLU A 556 -24.11 7.21 -11.15
C GLU A 556 -23.54 6.84 -12.54
N PRO A 557 -24.42 6.74 -13.57
CA PRO A 557 -24.09 6.22 -14.90
C PRO A 557 -23.02 7.02 -15.66
#